data_AF-A0AAX2EIZ4-F1
#
_entry.id   AF-A0AAX2EIZ4-F1
#
_cell.length_a   1.000
_cell.length_b   1.000
_cell.length_c   1.000
_cell.angle_alpha   90.00
_cell.angle_beta   90.00
_cell.angle_gamma   90.00
#
_symmetry.space_group_name_H-M   'P 1'
#
loop_
_entity.id
_entity.type
_entity.pdbx_description
1 polymer ?
#
loop_
_entity_poly.entity_id
_entity_poly.type
_entity_poly.pdbx_seq_one_letter_code
_entity_poly.pdbx_strand_id
1 'polypeptide(L)'
;MKPYRQNRNRAYYRHHRRRSIQRKTKIAEHNGWHVSHTGYFAKGKVHCSCLMCTQKTNRDGLPHSQVIQLDRLNSQLCNYFNDCEI
;
A
#
# COMPACT_ATOMS: atom_id res chain seq x y z
N MET A 1 -26.62 -11.85 -8.73
CA MET A 1 -26.01 -11.15 -9.89
C MET A 1 -25.30 -9.90 -9.38
N LYS A 2 -23.97 -9.77 -9.55
CA LYS A 2 -23.27 -8.52 -9.16
C LYS A 2 -23.81 -7.39 -10.03
N PRO A 3 -24.22 -6.23 -9.48
CA PRO A 3 -24.81 -5.16 -10.27
C PRO A 3 -23.82 -4.71 -11.35
N TYR A 4 -24.31 -4.55 -12.58
CA TYR A 4 -23.56 -4.00 -13.70
C TYR A 4 -23.11 -2.60 -13.31
N ARG A 5 -21.86 -2.48 -12.85
CA ARG A 5 -21.26 -1.18 -12.56
C ARG A 5 -21.10 -0.48 -13.91
N GLN A 6 -21.99 0.45 -14.23
CA GLN A 6 -21.72 1.41 -15.29
C GLN A 6 -20.33 1.98 -15.02
N ASN A 7 -19.40 1.78 -15.96
CA ASN A 7 -18.06 2.32 -15.85
C ASN A 7 -18.19 3.81 -15.63
N ARG A 8 -17.71 4.30 -14.47
CA ARG A 8 -17.78 5.74 -14.16
C ARG A 8 -17.02 6.50 -15.25
N ASN A 9 -17.44 7.74 -15.53
CA ASN A 9 -16.79 8.54 -16.56
C ASN A 9 -15.26 8.63 -16.31
N ARG A 10 -14.46 8.68 -17.37
CA ARG A 10 -13.01 8.93 -17.33
C ARG A 10 -12.63 10.10 -16.42
N ALA A 11 -13.47 11.14 -16.34
CA ALA A 11 -13.31 12.26 -15.41
C ALA A 11 -13.24 11.81 -13.94
N TYR A 12 -14.08 10.85 -13.53
CA TYR A 12 -14.08 10.29 -12.19
C TYR A 12 -12.76 9.59 -11.86
N TYR A 13 -12.26 8.75 -12.76
CA TYR A 13 -10.98 8.05 -12.55
C TYR A 13 -9.80 9.03 -12.47
N ARG A 14 -9.81 10.10 -13.28
CA ARG A 14 -8.80 11.18 -13.21
C ARG A 14 -8.85 11.92 -11.87
N HIS A 15 -10.04 12.28 -11.41
CA HIS A 15 -10.24 12.91 -10.10
C HIS A 15 -9.73 12.00 -8.97
N HIS A 16 -10.13 10.73 -8.98
CA HIS A 16 -9.73 9.77 -7.96
C HIS A 16 -8.20 9.56 -7.92
N ARG A 17 -7.56 9.48 -9.10
CA ARG A 17 -6.10 9.41 -9.20
C ARG A 17 -5.43 10.65 -8.60
N ARG A 18 -5.87 11.86 -8.96
CA ARG A 18 -5.32 13.11 -8.38
C ARG A 18 -5.47 13.13 -6.86
N ARG A 19 -6.66 12.81 -6.35
CA ARG A 19 -6.93 12.75 -4.90
C ARG A 19 -5.98 11.79 -4.18
N SER A 20 -5.75 10.61 -4.77
CA SER A 20 -4.82 9.62 -4.19
C SER A 20 -3.37 10.10 -4.20
N ILE A 21 -2.91 10.72 -5.30
CA ILE A 21 -1.55 11.28 -5.40
C ILE A 21 -1.36 12.38 -4.35
N GLN A 22 -2.25 13.37 -4.32
CA GLN A 22 -2.17 14.50 -3.38
C GLN A 22 -2.10 14.04 -1.93
N ARG A 23 -2.93 13.07 -1.55
CA ARG A 23 -2.89 12.49 -0.20
C ARG A 23 -1.51 11.90 0.10
N LYS A 24 -0.99 11.06 -0.79
CA LYS A 24 0.30 10.38 -0.59
C LYS A 24 1.48 11.35 -0.58
N THR A 25 1.44 12.40 -1.39
CA THR A 25 2.42 13.48 -1.38
C THR A 25 2.49 14.15 -0.02
N LYS A 26 1.34 14.53 0.57
CA LYS A 26 1.31 15.13 1.92
C LYS A 26 1.90 14.23 3.00
N ILE A 27 1.64 12.93 2.92
CA ILE A 27 2.22 11.95 3.86
C ILE A 27 3.73 11.81 3.66
N ALA A 28 4.19 11.80 2.41
CA ALA A 28 5.61 11.75 2.13
C ALA A 28 6.34 12.99 2.65
N GLU A 29 5.78 14.19 2.40
CA GLU A 29 6.29 15.46 2.94
C GLU A 29 6.35 15.43 4.47
N HIS A 30 5.30 14.97 5.14
CA HIS A 30 5.27 14.87 6.60
C HIS A 30 6.34 13.93 7.16
N ASN A 31 6.65 12.84 6.46
CA ASN A 31 7.64 11.84 6.88
C ASN A 31 9.06 12.14 6.35
N GLY A 32 9.29 13.28 5.68
CA GLY A 32 10.59 13.61 5.06
C GLY A 32 10.96 12.74 3.86
N TRP A 33 10.00 12.05 3.25
CA TRP A 33 10.24 11.20 2.10
C TRP A 33 10.23 12.01 0.80
N HIS A 34 11.42 12.20 0.22
CA HIS A 34 11.57 12.83 -1.08
C HIS A 34 11.44 11.82 -2.22
N VAL A 35 10.60 12.15 -3.20
CA VAL A 35 10.47 11.41 -4.47
C VAL A 35 10.60 12.38 -5.63
N SER A 36 11.33 11.96 -6.67
CA SER A 36 11.65 12.81 -7.82
C SER A 36 10.42 13.21 -8.64
N HIS A 37 9.36 12.39 -8.65
CA HIS A 37 8.17 12.63 -9.44
C HIS A 37 6.89 12.27 -8.67
N THR A 38 5.90 13.17 -8.69
CA THR A 38 4.58 12.94 -8.04
C THR A 38 3.82 11.75 -8.63
N GLY A 39 4.10 11.40 -9.89
CA GLY A 39 3.55 10.22 -10.58
C GLY A 39 3.89 8.90 -9.87
N TYR A 40 4.96 8.85 -9.07
CA TYR A 40 5.34 7.70 -8.23
C TYR A 40 4.18 7.25 -7.33
N PHE A 41 3.48 8.22 -6.74
CA PHE A 41 2.34 7.96 -5.85
C PHE A 41 1.09 7.45 -6.57
N ALA A 42 1.03 7.50 -7.90
CA ALA A 42 -0.08 6.92 -8.66
C ALA A 42 -0.07 5.38 -8.63
N LYS A 43 1.13 4.77 -8.65
CA LYS A 43 1.30 3.31 -8.68
C LYS A 43 1.74 2.73 -7.33
N GLY A 44 2.56 3.45 -6.56
CA GLY A 44 3.10 2.96 -5.29
C GLY A 44 2.04 2.80 -4.19
N LYS A 45 2.08 1.70 -3.44
CA LYS A 45 1.33 1.54 -2.19
C LYS A 45 2.04 2.36 -1.11
N VAL A 46 1.41 3.44 -0.66
CA VAL A 46 1.84 4.16 0.54
C VAL A 46 0.84 3.81 1.63
N HIS A 47 1.25 2.98 2.58
CA HIS A 47 0.47 2.66 3.77
C HIS A 47 0.55 3.85 4.72
N CYS A 48 -0.21 4.88 4.38
CA CYS A 48 -0.15 6.17 5.03
C CYS A 48 -0.90 6.23 6.38
N SER A 49 -1.07 5.08 7.05
CA SER A 49 -1.80 4.91 8.33
C SER A 49 -3.18 5.59 8.41
N CYS A 50 -3.72 6.02 7.28
CA CYS A 50 -4.97 6.75 7.24
C CYS A 50 -6.17 5.82 7.45
N LEU A 51 -7.33 6.35 7.82
CA LEU A 51 -8.52 5.54 8.11
C LEU A 51 -8.85 4.49 7.02
N MET A 52 -8.61 4.82 5.74
CA MET A 52 -8.83 3.91 4.60
C MET A 52 -7.72 2.86 4.44
N CYS A 53 -6.48 3.18 4.78
CA CYS A 53 -5.35 2.25 4.76
C CYS A 53 -5.39 1.35 6.00
N THR A 54 -5.65 1.94 7.17
CA THR A 54 -5.86 1.26 8.45
C THR A 54 -7.04 0.33 8.42
N GLN A 55 -8.15 0.66 7.73
CA GLN A 55 -9.21 -0.32 7.48
C GLN A 55 -8.64 -1.56 6.80
N LYS A 56 -7.91 -1.37 5.70
CA LYS A 56 -7.37 -2.46 4.87
C LYS A 56 -6.24 -3.27 5.50
N THR A 57 -5.55 -2.75 6.51
CA THR A 57 -4.43 -3.46 7.15
C THR A 57 -4.74 -3.92 8.56
N ASN A 58 -5.43 -3.08 9.35
CA ASN A 58 -5.63 -3.32 10.79
C ASN A 58 -7.04 -3.80 11.12
N ARG A 59 -8.06 -3.50 10.30
CA ARG A 59 -9.44 -3.99 10.54
C ARG A 59 -9.80 -5.19 9.69
N ASP A 60 -9.48 -5.15 8.40
CA ASP A 60 -9.82 -6.21 7.44
C ASP A 60 -8.73 -7.31 7.38
N GLY A 61 -7.59 -7.09 8.04
CA GLY A 61 -6.41 -7.95 7.97
C GLY A 61 -5.57 -7.74 6.70
N LEU A 62 -4.32 -8.22 6.73
CA LEU A 62 -3.43 -8.11 5.57
C LEU A 62 -3.95 -8.94 4.38
N PRO A 63 -3.81 -8.47 3.13
CA PRO A 63 -4.06 -9.30 1.96
C PRO A 63 -3.23 -10.59 1.99
N HIS A 64 -3.81 -11.70 1.53
CA HIS A 64 -3.16 -13.02 1.50
C HIS A 64 -1.73 -13.02 0.94
N SER A 65 -1.47 -12.25 -0.12
CA SER A 65 -0.13 -12.15 -0.70
C SER A 65 0.90 -11.49 0.23
N GLN A 66 0.48 -10.56 1.09
CA GLN A 66 1.34 -9.96 2.09
C GLN A 66 1.59 -10.90 3.26
N VAL A 67 0.59 -11.72 3.64
CA VAL A 67 0.75 -12.77 4.65
C VAL A 67 1.81 -13.79 4.20
N ILE A 68 1.70 -14.31 2.96
CA ILE A 68 2.72 -15.21 2.39
C ILE A 68 4.10 -14.57 2.37
N GLN A 69 4.18 -13.28 2.03
CA GLN A 69 5.45 -12.57 2.01
C GLN A 69 6.08 -12.46 3.41
N LEU A 70 5.26 -12.19 4.43
CA LEU A 70 5.72 -12.15 5.83
C LEU A 70 6.22 -13.52 6.30
N ASP A 71 5.48 -14.59 6.01
CA ASP A 71 5.91 -15.95 6.37
C ASP A 71 7.25 -16.29 5.75
N ARG A 72 7.43 -15.97 4.46
CA ARG A 72 8.72 -16.18 3.76
C ARG A 72 9.86 -15.39 4.40
N LEU A 73 9.63 -14.13 4.75
CA LEU A 73 10.63 -13.28 5.41
C LEU A 73 10.97 -13.81 6.81
N ASN A 74 9.98 -14.26 7.57
CA ASN A 74 10.19 -14.88 8.88
C ASN A 74 11.01 -16.17 8.76
N SER A 75 10.73 -17.02 7.77
CA SER A 75 11.55 -18.22 7.53
C SER A 75 13.00 -17.86 7.19
N GLN A 76 13.22 -16.81 6.39
CA GLN A 76 14.57 -16.34 6.08
C GLN A 76 15.32 -15.84 7.31
N LEU A 77 14.63 -15.09 8.19
CA LEU A 77 15.21 -14.62 9.45
C LEU A 77 15.53 -15.79 10.38
N CYS A 78 14.62 -16.76 10.53
CA CYS A 78 14.87 -17.95 11.35
C CYS A 78 16.09 -18.73 10.86
N ASN A 79 16.21 -18.96 9.55
CA ASN A 79 17.40 -19.60 8.97
C ASN A 79 18.66 -18.81 9.30
N TYR A 80 18.66 -17.50 9.05
CA TYR A 80 19.81 -16.63 9.35
C TYR A 80 20.25 -16.71 10.82
N PHE A 81 19.31 -16.67 11.77
CA PHE A 81 19.64 -16.74 13.19
C PHE A 81 20.11 -18.14 13.62
N ASN A 82 19.50 -19.21 13.09
CA ASN A 82 19.93 -20.59 13.37
C ASN A 82 21.31 -20.89 12.76
N ASP A 83 21.61 -20.31 11.60
CA ASP A 83 22.93 -20.41 10.95
C ASP A 83 24.01 -19.59 11.70
N CYS A 84 23.63 -18.71 12.64
CA CYS A 84 24.54 -17.98 13.53
C CYS A 84 24.80 -18.68 14.88
N GLU A 85 24.18 -19.84 15.16
CA GLU A 85 24.42 -20.63 16.39
C GLU A 85 25.54 -21.70 16.21
N ILE A 86 26.69 -21.30 15.67
CA ILE A 86 27.93 -22.11 15.68
C ILE A 86 29.00 -21.40 16.52
#